data_AF-A0A374AC71-F1
#
_entry.id   AF-A0A374AC71-F1
#
_cell.length_a   1.000
_cell.length_b   1.000
_cell.length_c   1.000
_cell.angle_alpha   90.00
_cell.angle_beta   90.00
_cell.angle_gamma   90.00
#
_symmetry.space_group_name_H-M   'P 1'
#
loop_
_entity.id
_entity.type
_entity.pdbx_description
1 polymer ?
#
loop_
_entity_poly.entity_id
_entity_poly.type
_entity_poly.pdbx_seq_one_letter_code
_entity_poly.pdbx_strand_id
1 'polypeptide(L)'
;MAKKWRCTVCGYIHEGPEAPDQCPMCKVGKEKFVELVEAEGDLDFVTVHKIGDGKGASKELWEGLQNHFMGECTEVGMYLAMSRQADREGYPEIAEAYKRYAWEEAEHASKFAELIGEVVWDTKTNLEKRMNAECGACEDKMRLARMAKEENLDAVHDTVHEMAKDEARHGKGFEGLYKRYFGK
;
A
#
# COMPACT_ATOMS: atom_id res chain seq x y z
N MET A 1 5.64 42.31 -3.27
CA MET A 1 5.54 40.83 -3.36
C MET A 1 4.45 40.52 -4.37
N ALA A 2 4.67 39.59 -5.30
CA ALA A 2 3.62 39.19 -6.24
C ALA A 2 2.52 38.45 -5.46
N LYS A 3 1.25 38.83 -5.65
CA LYS A 3 0.12 38.11 -5.05
C LYS A 3 -0.02 36.75 -5.74
N LYS A 4 -0.57 35.78 -5.01
CA LYS A 4 -0.91 34.46 -5.56
C LYS A 4 -2.42 34.31 -5.60
N TRP A 5 -2.93 33.78 -6.70
CA TRP A 5 -4.35 33.57 -6.92
C TRP A 5 -4.59 32.11 -7.28
N ARG A 6 -5.42 31.41 -6.51
CA ARG A 6 -5.78 30.02 -6.78
C ARG A 6 -7.13 29.94 -7.47
N CYS A 7 -7.18 29.23 -8.60
CA CYS A 7 -8.43 28.84 -9.22
C CYS A 7 -9.15 27.82 -8.33
N THR A 8 -10.39 28.12 -7.92
CA THR A 8 -11.21 27.25 -7.05
C THR A 8 -11.77 26.02 -7.76
N VAL A 9 -11.62 25.94 -9.09
CA VAL A 9 -12.12 24.82 -9.90
C VAL A 9 -11.06 23.77 -10.15
N CYS A 10 -9.81 24.18 -10.45
CA CYS A 10 -8.74 23.24 -10.82
C CYS A 10 -7.47 23.36 -9.96
N GLY A 11 -7.42 24.30 -9.03
CA GLY A 11 -6.25 24.50 -8.16
C GLY A 11 -5.08 25.24 -8.79
N TYR A 12 -5.12 25.63 -10.08
CA TYR A 12 -4.06 26.41 -10.72
C TYR A 12 -3.72 27.67 -9.91
N ILE A 13 -2.43 27.89 -9.67
CA ILE A 13 -1.90 29.06 -8.96
C ILE A 13 -1.33 30.04 -9.98
N HIS A 14 -1.88 31.24 -10.03
CA HIS A 14 -1.36 32.36 -10.79
C HIS A 14 -0.56 33.30 -9.89
N GLU A 15 0.65 33.66 -10.29
CA GLU A 15 1.44 34.70 -9.64
C GLU A 15 1.32 36.01 -10.43
N GLY A 16 0.79 37.04 -9.79
CA GLY A 16 0.52 38.31 -10.47
C GLY A 16 -0.17 39.32 -9.55
N PRO A 17 -0.21 40.61 -9.95
CA PRO A 17 -0.90 41.63 -9.16
C PRO A 17 -2.39 41.35 -9.00
N GLU A 18 -3.01 40.66 -9.97
CA GLU A 18 -4.43 40.32 -10.00
C GLU A 18 -4.64 38.91 -10.56
N ALA A 19 -5.80 38.30 -10.30
CA ALA A 19 -6.21 37.07 -10.96
C ALA A 19 -6.37 37.28 -12.49
N PRO A 20 -6.04 36.27 -13.31
CA PRO A 20 -6.16 36.37 -14.77
C PRO A 20 -7.63 36.38 -15.18
N ASP A 21 -7.96 36.99 -16.32
CA ASP A 21 -9.33 37.03 -16.86
C ASP A 21 -9.89 35.63 -17.11
N GLN A 22 -9.02 34.71 -17.51
CA GLN A 22 -9.36 33.32 -17.75
C GLN A 22 -8.28 32.39 -17.21
N CYS A 23 -8.69 31.34 -16.50
CA CYS A 23 -7.77 30.31 -16.03
C CYS A 23 -7.11 29.59 -17.23
N PRO A 24 -5.77 29.52 -17.31
CA PRO A 24 -5.10 28.86 -18.44
C PRO A 24 -5.37 27.34 -18.49
N MET A 25 -5.69 26.72 -17.34
CA MET A 25 -5.94 25.29 -17.21
C MET A 25 -7.38 24.89 -17.55
N CYS A 26 -8.37 25.40 -16.82
CA CYS A 26 -9.77 24.97 -16.96
C CYS A 26 -10.69 26.02 -17.62
N LYS A 27 -10.15 27.16 -18.06
CA LYS A 27 -10.85 28.18 -18.85
C LYS A 27 -12.02 28.91 -18.16
N VAL A 28 -12.21 28.73 -16.85
CA VAL A 28 -13.18 29.52 -16.06
C VAL A 28 -12.70 30.97 -15.89
N GLY A 29 -13.64 31.88 -15.61
CA GLY A 29 -13.34 33.30 -15.47
C GLY A 29 -12.67 33.67 -14.14
N LYS A 30 -12.22 34.93 -14.06
CA LYS A 30 -11.56 35.55 -12.90
C LYS A 30 -12.34 35.40 -11.59
N GLU A 31 -13.67 35.33 -11.64
CA GLU A 31 -14.56 35.16 -10.48
C GLU A 31 -14.36 33.83 -9.74
N LYS A 32 -13.69 32.86 -10.36
CA LYS A 32 -13.32 31.59 -9.74
C LYS A 32 -11.92 31.60 -9.15
N PHE A 33 -11.30 32.76 -8.96
CA PHE A 33 -10.02 32.87 -8.27
C PHE A 33 -10.19 33.43 -6.87
N VAL A 34 -9.44 32.86 -5.93
CA VAL A 34 -9.29 33.38 -4.56
C VAL A 34 -7.83 33.76 -4.33
N GLU A 35 -7.58 34.89 -3.68
CA GLU A 35 -6.23 35.27 -3.27
C GLU A 35 -5.73 34.26 -2.22
N LEU A 36 -4.57 33.67 -2.47
CA LEU A 36 -3.89 32.81 -1.51
C LEU A 36 -3.19 33.72 -0.50
N VAL A 37 -3.80 33.81 0.68
CA VAL A 37 -3.15 34.37 1.86
C VAL A 37 -2.28 33.27 2.45
N GLU A 38 -0.99 33.53 2.62
CA GLU A 38 -0.10 32.61 3.33
C GLU A 38 -0.60 32.48 4.77
N ALA A 39 -1.16 31.32 5.10
CA ALA A 39 -1.53 30.98 6.46
C ALA A 39 -0.28 30.42 7.17
N GLU A 40 -0.06 30.83 8.43
CA GLU A 40 0.93 30.19 9.28
C GLU A 40 0.42 28.80 9.69
N GLY A 41 1.11 27.74 9.27
CA GLY A 41 0.77 26.36 9.59
C GLY A 41 0.94 25.40 8.42
N ASP A 42 0.53 24.15 8.66
CA ASP A 42 0.52 23.09 7.64
C ASP A 42 -0.67 23.24 6.68
N LEU A 43 -0.63 22.53 5.55
CA LEU A 43 -1.74 22.45 4.61
C LEU A 43 -2.97 21.81 5.28
N ASP A 44 -4.12 22.47 5.15
CA ASP A 44 -5.41 21.92 5.57
C ASP A 44 -6.16 21.31 4.37
N PHE A 45 -6.49 20.02 4.47
CA PHE A 45 -7.22 19.27 3.45
C PHE A 45 -8.64 18.99 3.95
N VAL A 46 -9.64 19.30 3.11
CA VAL A 46 -11.07 19.18 3.46
C VAL A 46 -11.46 17.76 3.87
N THR A 47 -10.79 16.75 3.31
CA THR A 47 -10.98 15.35 3.69
C THR A 47 -9.71 14.56 3.41
N VAL A 48 -9.56 13.44 4.11
CA VAL A 48 -8.46 12.49 3.97
C VAL A 48 -9.01 11.08 4.15
N HIS A 49 -8.37 10.09 3.53
CA HIS A 49 -8.55 8.70 3.95
C HIS A 49 -8.05 8.56 5.39
N LYS A 50 -8.81 7.88 6.25
CA LYS A 50 -8.41 7.62 7.62
C LYS A 50 -8.32 6.12 7.85
N ILE A 51 -7.17 5.72 8.38
CA ILE A 51 -6.96 4.35 8.81
C ILE A 51 -7.89 4.07 10.01
N GLY A 52 -8.69 3.01 9.89
CA GLY A 52 -9.64 2.58 10.90
C GLY A 52 -11.04 3.21 10.78
N ASP A 53 -11.40 3.82 9.66
CA ASP A 53 -12.75 4.39 9.46
C ASP A 53 -13.89 3.34 9.56
N GLY A 54 -13.58 2.06 9.43
CA GLY A 54 -14.52 0.97 9.69
C GLY A 54 -14.73 0.66 11.17
N LYS A 55 -13.91 1.20 12.08
CA LYS A 55 -13.99 0.90 13.52
C LYS A 55 -15.31 1.41 14.08
N GLY A 56 -16.06 0.51 14.72
CA GLY A 56 -17.42 0.80 15.21
C GLY A 56 -18.55 0.30 14.30
N ALA A 57 -18.21 -0.35 13.18
CA ALA A 57 -19.17 -1.14 12.40
C ALA A 57 -19.90 -2.20 13.26
N SER A 58 -21.07 -2.65 12.80
CA SER A 58 -21.73 -3.80 13.41
C SER A 58 -20.82 -5.03 13.34
N LYS A 59 -21.01 -5.97 14.26
CA LYS A 59 -20.21 -7.22 14.30
C LYS A 59 -20.20 -7.93 12.95
N GLU A 60 -21.37 -8.08 12.33
CA GLU A 60 -21.52 -8.74 11.03
C GLU A 60 -20.74 -8.02 9.92
N LEU A 61 -20.84 -6.68 9.86
CA LEU A 61 -20.10 -5.92 8.85
C LEU A 61 -18.59 -5.99 9.10
N TRP A 62 -18.16 -5.92 10.36
CA TRP A 62 -16.74 -6.01 10.73
C TRP A 62 -16.13 -7.36 10.35
N GLU A 63 -16.82 -8.46 10.68
CA GLU A 63 -16.43 -9.81 10.26
C GLU A 63 -16.39 -9.92 8.73
N GLY A 64 -17.36 -9.32 8.04
CA GLY A 64 -17.36 -9.21 6.59
C GLY A 64 -16.10 -8.53 6.04
N LEU A 65 -15.73 -7.36 6.57
CA LEU A 65 -14.52 -6.64 6.16
C LEU A 65 -13.26 -7.48 6.35
N GLN A 66 -13.12 -8.15 7.50
CA GLN A 66 -11.97 -9.02 7.80
C GLN A 66 -11.92 -10.24 6.86
N ASN A 67 -13.07 -10.89 6.61
CA ASN A 67 -13.15 -12.04 5.71
C ASN A 67 -12.79 -11.65 4.28
N HIS A 68 -13.29 -10.52 3.79
CA HIS A 68 -12.93 -10.01 2.47
C HIS A 68 -11.45 -9.65 2.39
N PHE A 69 -10.88 -8.95 3.38
CA PHE A 69 -9.44 -8.71 3.42
C PHE A 69 -8.62 -10.00 3.25
N MET A 70 -8.98 -11.06 3.97
CA MET A 70 -8.31 -12.36 3.86
C MET A 70 -8.54 -13.05 2.51
N GLY A 71 -9.75 -12.93 1.96
CA GLY A 71 -10.11 -13.42 0.63
C GLY A 71 -9.25 -12.78 -0.45
N GLU A 72 -9.24 -11.45 -0.51
CA GLU A 72 -8.46 -10.69 -1.49
C GLU A 72 -6.96 -11.00 -1.36
N CYS A 73 -6.40 -11.05 -0.14
CA CYS A 73 -5.00 -11.43 0.07
C CYS A 73 -4.67 -12.83 -0.47
N THR A 74 -5.62 -13.76 -0.36
CA THR A 74 -5.47 -15.12 -0.87
C THR A 74 -5.53 -15.14 -2.40
N GLU A 75 -6.44 -14.38 -3.00
CA GLU A 75 -6.58 -14.27 -4.46
C GLU A 75 -5.32 -13.71 -5.11
N VAL A 76 -4.65 -12.73 -4.51
CA VAL A 76 -3.34 -12.24 -5.00
C VAL A 76 -2.35 -13.39 -5.18
N GLY A 77 -2.18 -14.22 -4.14
CA GLY A 77 -1.26 -15.36 -4.20
C GLY A 77 -1.69 -16.41 -5.22
N MET A 78 -3.00 -16.70 -5.29
CA MET A 78 -3.57 -17.65 -6.23
C MET A 78 -3.38 -17.21 -7.67
N TYR A 79 -3.73 -15.97 -8.03
CA TYR A 79 -3.61 -15.45 -9.39
C TYR A 79 -2.15 -15.36 -9.83
N LEU A 80 -1.21 -14.97 -8.95
CA LEU A 80 0.21 -15.02 -9.29
C LEU A 80 0.72 -16.46 -9.53
N ALA A 81 0.21 -17.44 -8.79
CA ALA A 81 0.53 -18.85 -9.02
C ALA A 81 -0.08 -19.39 -10.32
N MET A 82 -1.35 -19.05 -10.61
CA MET A 82 -2.04 -19.40 -11.85
C MET A 82 -1.35 -18.75 -13.06
N SER A 83 -0.90 -17.50 -12.93
CA SER A 83 -0.11 -16.81 -13.95
C SER A 83 1.16 -17.60 -14.32
N ARG A 84 1.94 -18.03 -13.32
CA ARG A 84 3.12 -18.87 -13.53
C ARG A 84 2.80 -20.19 -14.21
N GLN A 85 1.63 -20.76 -13.94
CA GLN A 85 1.19 -21.99 -14.59
C GLN A 85 0.83 -21.73 -16.05
N ALA A 86 0.08 -20.67 -16.36
CA ALA A 86 -0.25 -20.28 -17.72
C ALA A 86 1.00 -20.04 -18.58
N ASP A 87 2.04 -19.39 -18.03
CA ASP A 87 3.32 -19.22 -18.73
C ASP A 87 3.99 -20.57 -19.05
N ARG A 88 3.97 -21.54 -18.13
CA ARG A 88 4.55 -22.88 -18.36
C ARG A 88 3.78 -23.69 -19.41
N GLU A 89 2.49 -23.44 -19.55
CA GLU A 89 1.63 -24.07 -20.55
C GLU A 89 1.67 -23.35 -21.91
N GLY A 90 2.37 -22.22 -22.00
CA GLY A 90 2.53 -21.46 -23.25
C GLY A 90 1.42 -20.44 -23.53
N TYR A 91 0.72 -19.96 -22.50
CA TYR A 91 -0.35 -18.95 -22.60
C TYR A 91 0.03 -17.61 -21.95
N PRO A 92 0.99 -16.85 -22.52
CA PRO A 92 1.49 -15.62 -21.90
C PRO A 92 0.42 -14.53 -21.75
N GLU A 93 -0.55 -14.43 -22.67
CA GLU A 93 -1.64 -13.45 -22.56
C GLU A 93 -2.57 -13.75 -21.37
N ILE A 94 -2.80 -15.02 -21.07
CA ILE A 94 -3.57 -15.45 -19.89
C ILE A 94 -2.74 -15.17 -18.62
N ALA A 95 -1.43 -15.43 -18.66
CA ALA A 95 -0.54 -15.13 -17.55
C ALA A 95 -0.52 -13.64 -17.19
N GLU A 96 -0.50 -12.75 -18.19
CA GLU A 96 -0.58 -11.30 -17.98
C GLU A 96 -1.94 -10.85 -17.43
N ALA A 97 -3.04 -11.46 -17.89
CA ALA A 97 -4.36 -11.19 -17.32
C ALA A 97 -4.39 -11.53 -15.81
N TYR A 98 -3.88 -12.70 -15.40
CA TYR A 98 -3.77 -13.05 -13.99
C TYR A 98 -2.90 -12.09 -13.18
N LYS A 99 -1.76 -11.63 -13.70
CA LYS A 99 -0.91 -10.65 -13.00
C LYS A 99 -1.65 -9.33 -12.78
N ARG A 100 -2.39 -8.88 -13.79
CA ARG A 100 -3.19 -7.66 -13.69
C ARG A 100 -4.27 -7.79 -12.62
N TYR A 101 -5.04 -8.89 -12.64
CA TYR A 101 -6.10 -9.12 -11.64
C TYR A 101 -5.53 -9.28 -10.23
N ALA A 102 -4.38 -9.93 -10.05
CA ALA A 102 -3.67 -9.93 -8.77
C ALA A 102 -3.37 -8.52 -8.23
N TRP A 103 -3.06 -7.55 -9.09
CA TRP A 103 -2.89 -6.16 -8.64
C TRP A 103 -4.23 -5.48 -8.36
N GLU A 104 -5.29 -5.82 -9.07
CA GLU A 104 -6.64 -5.33 -8.75
C GLU A 104 -7.06 -5.83 -7.35
N GLU A 105 -6.86 -7.12 -7.03
CA GLU A 105 -7.20 -7.65 -5.69
C GLU A 105 -6.26 -7.15 -4.58
N ALA A 106 -4.98 -6.91 -4.88
CA ALA A 106 -4.08 -6.29 -3.92
C ALA A 106 -4.54 -4.84 -3.58
N GLU A 107 -5.15 -4.14 -4.54
CA GLU A 107 -5.77 -2.84 -4.29
C GLU A 107 -7.01 -2.96 -3.40
N HIS A 108 -7.88 -3.94 -3.67
CA HIS A 108 -9.04 -4.23 -2.82
C HIS A 108 -8.63 -4.58 -1.38
N ALA A 109 -7.65 -5.48 -1.23
CA ALA A 109 -7.07 -5.85 0.07
C ALA A 109 -6.55 -4.63 0.83
N SER A 110 -5.85 -3.71 0.13
CA SER A 110 -5.31 -2.50 0.76
C SER A 110 -6.40 -1.58 1.31
N LYS A 111 -7.51 -1.41 0.58
CA LYS A 111 -8.67 -0.63 1.05
C LYS A 111 -9.33 -1.26 2.27
N PHE A 112 -9.52 -2.59 2.28
CA PHE A 112 -10.05 -3.27 3.46
C PHE A 112 -9.10 -3.12 4.65
N ALA A 113 -7.80 -3.28 4.45
CA ALA A 113 -6.79 -3.07 5.49
C ALA A 113 -6.84 -1.66 6.09
N GLU A 114 -6.99 -0.62 5.26
CA GLU A 114 -7.16 0.75 5.72
C GLU A 114 -8.43 0.93 6.54
N LEU A 115 -9.57 0.41 6.08
CA LEU A 115 -10.85 0.51 6.81
C LEU A 115 -10.79 -0.21 8.17
N ILE A 116 -10.17 -1.39 8.22
CA ILE A 116 -10.00 -2.17 9.45
C ILE A 116 -9.01 -1.46 10.39
N GLY A 117 -7.86 -1.01 9.87
CA GLY A 117 -6.85 -0.30 10.66
C GLY A 117 -6.28 -1.11 11.84
N GLU A 118 -6.19 -2.43 11.66
CA GLU A 118 -5.56 -3.37 12.60
C GLU A 118 -4.29 -4.04 12.03
N VAL A 119 -4.06 -3.89 10.72
CA VAL A 119 -2.90 -4.45 10.01
C VAL A 119 -2.07 -3.37 9.30
N VAL A 120 -2.47 -2.11 9.42
CA VAL A 120 -1.80 -0.92 8.90
C VAL A 120 -1.92 0.23 9.91
N TRP A 121 -0.83 0.99 10.06
CA TRP A 121 -0.67 2.11 11.01
C TRP A 121 0.12 3.25 10.36
N ASP A 122 0.69 4.15 11.17
CA ASP A 122 1.69 5.12 10.70
C ASP A 122 2.97 4.42 10.22
N THR A 123 3.74 5.11 9.37
CA THR A 123 4.93 4.55 8.71
C THR A 123 5.98 4.04 9.69
N LYS A 124 6.17 4.72 10.83
CA LYS A 124 7.16 4.28 11.84
C LYS A 124 6.72 2.95 12.45
N THR A 125 5.47 2.87 12.88
CA THR A 125 4.88 1.65 13.46
C THR A 125 4.87 0.50 12.45
N ASN A 126 4.55 0.77 11.18
CA ASN A 126 4.56 -0.25 10.12
C ASN A 126 5.96 -0.87 9.94
N LEU A 127 7.01 -0.03 9.83
CA LEU A 127 8.38 -0.51 9.68
C LEU A 127 8.81 -1.34 10.89
N GLU A 128 8.48 -0.89 12.10
CA GLU A 128 8.80 -1.62 13.35
C GLU A 128 8.12 -2.97 13.42
N LYS A 129 6.82 -3.03 13.14
CA LYS A 129 6.09 -4.29 13.15
C LYS A 129 6.57 -5.24 12.06
N ARG A 130 6.84 -4.75 10.85
CA ARG A 130 7.31 -5.61 9.75
C ARG A 130 8.72 -6.15 9.99
N MET A 131 9.68 -5.36 10.47
CA MET A 131 11.03 -5.91 10.76
C MET A 131 10.99 -7.04 11.81
N ASN A 132 10.16 -6.90 12.84
CA ASN A 132 10.00 -7.95 13.86
C ASN A 132 9.23 -9.17 13.31
N ALA A 133 8.21 -8.93 12.48
CA ALA A 133 7.48 -10.00 11.81
C ALA A 133 8.39 -10.83 10.90
N GLU A 134 9.29 -10.20 10.12
CA GLU A 134 10.23 -10.94 9.27
C GLU A 134 11.23 -11.75 10.08
N CYS A 135 11.65 -11.26 11.26
CA CYS A 135 12.51 -12.04 12.15
C CYS A 135 11.81 -13.34 12.61
N GLY A 136 10.55 -13.25 13.03
CA GLY A 136 9.76 -14.42 13.41
C GLY A 136 9.47 -15.36 12.23
N ALA A 137 9.13 -14.80 11.07
CA ALA A 137 8.87 -15.58 9.86
C ALA A 137 10.14 -16.29 9.35
N CYS A 138 11.31 -15.67 9.48
CA CYS A 138 12.60 -16.29 9.18
C CYS A 138 12.84 -17.54 10.05
N GLU A 139 12.58 -17.45 11.36
CA GLU A 139 12.75 -18.58 12.28
C GLU A 139 11.79 -19.73 11.94
N ASP A 140 10.51 -19.43 11.74
CA ASP A 140 9.50 -20.45 11.45
C ASP A 140 9.73 -21.11 10.08
N LYS A 141 10.04 -20.33 9.04
CA LYS A 141 10.39 -20.89 7.73
C LYS A 141 11.61 -21.78 7.81
N MET A 142 12.63 -21.42 8.60
CA MET A 142 13.79 -22.28 8.76
C MET A 142 13.47 -23.57 9.53
N ARG A 143 12.55 -23.52 10.49
CA ARG A 143 12.01 -24.72 11.16
C ARG A 143 11.28 -25.64 10.15
N LEU A 144 10.41 -25.08 9.31
CA LEU A 144 9.70 -25.84 8.27
C LEU A 144 10.66 -26.45 7.24
N ALA A 145 11.70 -25.71 6.83
CA ALA A 145 12.71 -26.23 5.92
C ALA A 145 13.44 -27.45 6.53
N ARG A 146 13.82 -27.40 7.81
CA ARG A 146 14.44 -28.55 8.51
C ARG A 146 13.51 -29.76 8.54
N MET A 147 12.23 -29.58 8.88
CA MET A 147 11.23 -30.66 8.85
C MET A 147 11.12 -31.27 7.46
N ALA A 148 11.03 -30.44 6.41
CA ALA A 148 10.99 -30.93 5.04
C ALA A 148 12.25 -31.74 4.67
N LYS A 149 13.42 -31.35 5.19
CA LYS A 149 14.65 -32.13 4.99
C LYS A 149 14.62 -33.47 5.69
N GLU A 150 14.12 -33.53 6.92
CA GLU A 150 13.93 -34.77 7.68
C GLU A 150 12.96 -35.73 6.99
N GLU A 151 11.94 -35.19 6.32
CA GLU A 151 10.96 -35.95 5.53
C GLU A 151 11.41 -36.27 4.10
N ASN A 152 12.65 -35.90 3.71
CA ASN A 152 13.21 -36.05 2.35
C ASN A 152 12.40 -35.33 1.26
N LEU A 153 11.77 -34.20 1.59
CA LEU A 153 11.05 -33.32 0.67
C LEU A 153 11.96 -32.18 0.19
N ASP A 154 12.98 -32.51 -0.61
CA ASP A 154 14.04 -31.56 -1.00
C ASP A 154 13.51 -30.29 -1.68
N ALA A 155 12.51 -30.41 -2.58
CA ALA A 155 11.93 -29.24 -3.24
C ALA A 155 11.25 -28.26 -2.26
N VAL A 156 10.64 -28.79 -1.19
CA VAL A 156 10.03 -27.99 -0.12
C VAL A 156 11.12 -27.35 0.73
N HIS A 157 12.13 -28.13 1.15
CA HIS A 157 13.27 -27.60 1.89
C HIS A 157 13.94 -26.45 1.14
N ASP A 158 14.31 -26.66 -0.13
CA ASP A 158 15.09 -25.68 -0.89
C ASP A 158 14.31 -24.38 -1.09
N THR A 159 13.02 -24.50 -1.41
CA THR A 159 12.14 -23.34 -1.61
C THR A 159 11.93 -22.56 -0.32
N VAL A 160 11.55 -23.24 0.77
CA VAL A 160 11.23 -22.59 2.05
C VAL A 160 12.48 -22.04 2.74
N HIS A 161 13.62 -22.73 2.61
CA HIS A 161 14.90 -22.23 3.12
C HIS A 161 15.33 -20.95 2.41
N GLU A 162 15.17 -20.87 1.08
CA GLU A 162 15.46 -19.63 0.36
C GLU A 162 14.52 -18.50 0.80
N MET A 163 13.23 -18.78 0.98
CA MET A 163 12.28 -17.81 1.53
C MET A 163 12.68 -17.35 2.95
N ALA A 164 13.26 -18.20 3.79
CA ALA A 164 13.75 -17.79 5.11
C ALA A 164 14.89 -16.76 5.00
N LYS A 165 15.79 -16.91 4.02
CA LYS A 165 16.84 -15.91 3.75
C LYS A 165 16.26 -14.60 3.23
N ASP A 166 15.20 -14.69 2.42
CA ASP A 166 14.47 -13.51 1.98
C ASP A 166 13.89 -12.73 3.15
N GLU A 167 13.33 -13.39 4.16
CA GLU A 167 12.83 -12.69 5.36
C GLU A 167 13.94 -11.97 6.11
N ALA A 168 15.12 -12.58 6.24
CA ALA A 168 16.27 -11.90 6.83
C ALA A 168 16.67 -10.65 6.04
N ARG A 169 16.65 -10.72 4.70
CA ARG A 169 16.91 -9.59 3.80
C ARG A 169 15.85 -8.49 3.94
N HIS A 170 14.56 -8.86 3.98
CA HIS A 170 13.44 -7.92 4.13
C HIS A 170 13.48 -7.23 5.49
N GLY A 171 13.67 -7.99 6.57
CA GLY A 171 13.81 -7.48 7.92
C GLY A 171 14.96 -6.48 8.06
N LYS A 172 16.13 -6.77 7.45
CA LYS A 172 17.25 -5.81 7.39
C LYS A 172 16.92 -4.56 6.59
N GLY A 173 16.17 -4.69 5.49
CA GLY A 173 15.66 -3.56 4.72
C GLY A 173 14.78 -2.64 5.57
N PHE A 174 13.78 -3.21 6.26
CA PHE A 174 12.90 -2.46 7.15
C PHE A 174 13.64 -1.85 8.34
N GLU A 175 14.55 -2.57 8.97
CA GLU A 175 15.39 -2.07 10.07
C GLU A 175 16.24 -0.87 9.61
N GLY A 176 16.85 -0.95 8.43
CA GLY A 176 17.65 0.13 7.86
C GLY A 176 16.82 1.40 7.60
N LEU A 177 15.61 1.24 7.03
CA LEU A 177 14.67 2.34 6.81
C LEU A 177 14.19 2.94 8.15
N TYR A 178 13.86 2.10 9.13
CA TYR A 178 13.45 2.54 10.44
C TYR A 178 14.54 3.40 11.11
N LYS A 179 15.78 2.90 11.14
CA LYS A 179 16.91 3.64 11.72
C LYS A 179 17.15 4.96 10.99
N ARG A 180 17.12 4.95 9.65
CA ARG A 180 17.38 6.15 8.83
C ARG A 180 16.38 7.27 9.08
N TYR A 181 15.09 6.96 9.21
CA TYR A 181 14.03 7.97 9.29
C TYR A 181 13.49 8.19 10.72
N PHE A 182 13.64 7.22 11.62
CA PHE A 182 12.99 7.21 12.94
C PHE A 182 13.91 6.80 14.11
N GLY A 183 15.15 6.37 13.85
CA GLY A 183 16.12 5.95 14.87
C GLY A 183 16.88 7.13 15.48
N LYS A 184 16.22 7.88 16.36
CA LYS A 184 16.90 8.76 17.33
C LYS A 184 17.21 7.98 18.60
#